data_AF-A0A6N7ZB97-F1
#
_entry.id   AF-A0A6N7ZB97-F1
#
_cell.length_a   1.000
_cell.length_b   1.000
_cell.length_c   1.000
_cell.angle_alpha   90.00
_cell.angle_beta   90.00
_cell.angle_gamma   90.00
#
_symmetry.space_group_name_H-M   'P 1'
#
loop_
_entity.id
_entity.type
_entity.pdbx_description
1 polymer ?
#
loop_
_entity_poly.entity_id
_entity_poly.type
_entity_poly.pdbx_seq_one_letter_code
_entity_poly.pdbx_strand_id
1 'polypeptide(L)'
;MDAEMITAGESTVLRFERRFAHPVAKVWRAITEPAQLAHWFPAAVETELKIGAPMTFTFPDAAPIDGDRGGEILEIDPPKVYAFRWHKDVLRFELVPDGDGCILYFSQTLGGGELGRLAAGRNAAGWDHCLAALAARLDGREPEPFTHWLSAMEHYVDVFGLAEGTRTDTAEGTELRFALDLVWKPVDEAGKFVPGLVETVEPGKVDWELFADPDFGTRLVLTHVVPAEHADAELAAWPARLKEFFAAVHTGQ
;
A
#
# COMPACT_ATOMS: atom_id res chain seq x y z
N MET A 1 13.07 10.12 -0.96
CA MET A 1 12.81 9.84 0.46
C MET A 1 11.66 8.87 0.47
N ASP A 2 11.85 7.75 1.16
CA ASP A 2 10.85 6.71 1.26
C ASP A 2 9.66 7.20 2.07
N ALA A 3 8.52 6.56 1.87
CA ALA A 3 7.36 6.75 2.72
C ALA A 3 7.66 6.29 4.15
N GLU A 4 7.09 6.98 5.14
CA GLU A 4 7.08 6.53 6.52
C GLU A 4 5.75 5.86 6.83
N MET A 5 5.79 4.69 7.48
CA MET A 5 4.60 4.05 8.03
C MET A 5 4.53 4.29 9.53
N ILE A 6 3.43 4.87 9.98
CA ILE A 6 3.16 5.15 11.40
C ILE A 6 1.94 4.34 11.82
N THR A 7 2.09 3.51 12.85
CA THR A 7 1.01 2.72 13.44
C THR A 7 0.67 3.22 14.84
N ALA A 8 -0.61 3.44 15.11
CA ALA A 8 -1.12 3.83 16.41
C ALA A 8 -2.45 3.10 16.70
N GLY A 9 -2.38 2.07 17.54
CA GLY A 9 -3.50 1.14 17.72
C GLY A 9 -3.84 0.45 16.40
N GLU A 10 -5.10 0.50 15.99
CA GLU A 10 -5.57 -0.06 14.72
C GLU A 10 -5.40 0.88 13.52
N SER A 11 -4.93 2.11 13.74
CA SER A 11 -4.73 3.08 12.66
C SER A 11 -3.33 2.96 12.07
N THR A 12 -3.25 2.81 10.75
CA THR A 12 -1.99 2.84 10.00
C THR A 12 -2.00 4.05 9.06
N VAL A 13 -0.95 4.86 9.09
CA VAL A 13 -0.80 6.05 8.26
C VAL A 13 0.50 5.96 7.47
N LEU A 14 0.40 6.12 6.15
CA LEU A 14 1.55 6.36 5.29
C LEU A 14 1.78 7.86 5.15
N ARG A 15 3.05 8.32 5.25
CA ARG A 15 3.43 9.72 5.09
C ARG A 15 4.54 9.88 4.05
N PHE A 16 4.41 10.94 3.26
CA PHE A 16 5.34 11.29 2.19
C PHE A 16 5.64 12.77 2.25
N GLU A 17 6.91 13.11 2.04
CA GLU A 17 7.34 14.49 1.81
C GLU A 17 7.81 14.64 0.35
N ARG A 18 7.32 15.65 -0.35
CA ARG A 18 7.75 16.02 -1.71
C ARG A 18 8.04 17.51 -1.79
N ARG A 19 9.22 17.86 -2.28
CA ARG A 19 9.58 19.26 -2.58
C ARG A 19 9.34 19.54 -4.06
N PHE A 20 8.68 20.66 -4.35
CA PHE A 20 8.43 21.13 -5.70
C PHE A 20 9.02 22.52 -5.90
N ALA A 21 9.73 22.73 -7.01
CA ALA A 21 10.22 24.06 -7.42
C ALA A 21 9.11 24.89 -8.10
N HIS A 22 7.88 24.77 -7.61
CA HIS A 22 6.69 25.42 -8.16
C HIS A 22 5.93 26.14 -7.04
N PRO A 23 5.33 27.32 -7.32
CA PRO A 23 4.55 28.03 -6.32
C PRO A 23 3.37 27.19 -5.81
N VAL A 24 3.02 27.36 -4.53
CA VAL A 24 1.88 26.68 -3.87
C VAL A 24 0.61 26.73 -4.71
N ALA A 25 0.30 27.87 -5.33
CA ALA A 25 -0.89 28.03 -6.18
C ALA A 25 -0.92 27.07 -7.38
N LYS A 26 0.23 26.75 -7.98
CA LYS A 26 0.31 25.80 -9.11
C LYS A 26 0.09 24.37 -8.62
N VAL A 27 0.74 23.99 -7.52
CA VAL A 27 0.61 22.65 -6.94
C VAL A 27 -0.81 22.43 -6.39
N TRP A 28 -1.41 23.45 -5.77
CA TRP A 28 -2.78 23.42 -5.28
C TRP A 28 -3.79 23.06 -6.38
N ARG A 29 -3.67 23.70 -7.55
CA ARG A 29 -4.50 23.37 -8.71
C ARG A 29 -4.29 21.93 -9.17
N ALA A 30 -3.03 21.46 -9.16
CA ALA A 30 -2.70 20.10 -9.57
C ALA A 30 -3.32 19.01 -8.66
N ILE A 31 -3.55 19.32 -7.38
CA ILE A 31 -4.12 18.37 -6.41
C ILE A 31 -5.63 18.56 -6.16
N THR A 32 -6.23 19.69 -6.57
CA THR A 32 -7.66 19.97 -6.32
C THR A 32 -8.53 20.04 -7.58
N GLU A 33 -7.97 20.31 -8.77
CA GLU A 33 -8.75 20.35 -10.02
C GLU A 33 -8.87 18.93 -10.62
N PRO A 34 -10.09 18.40 -10.84
CA PRO A 34 -10.31 17.09 -11.47
C PRO A 34 -9.51 16.84 -12.75
N ALA A 35 -9.47 17.84 -13.64
CA ALA A 35 -8.75 17.76 -14.89
C ALA A 35 -7.22 17.62 -14.70
N GLN A 36 -6.68 18.12 -13.59
CA GLN A 36 -5.27 17.97 -13.26
C GLN A 36 -4.98 16.67 -12.53
N LEU A 37 -5.87 16.26 -11.61
CA LEU A 37 -5.79 14.98 -10.90
C LEU A 37 -5.70 13.80 -11.87
N ALA A 38 -6.47 13.82 -12.95
CA ALA A 38 -6.50 12.76 -13.97
C ALA A 38 -5.12 12.47 -14.64
N HIS A 39 -4.11 13.33 -14.44
CA HIS A 39 -2.79 13.16 -15.01
C HIS A 39 -1.78 12.42 -14.12
N TRP A 40 -2.12 12.19 -12.85
CA TRP A 40 -1.18 11.59 -11.88
C TRP A 40 -1.87 10.77 -10.77
N PHE A 41 -3.13 11.07 -10.44
CA PHE A 41 -3.92 10.32 -9.47
C PHE A 41 -4.39 9.00 -10.11
N PRO A 42 -4.46 7.89 -9.35
CA PRO A 42 -4.76 6.56 -9.90
C PRO A 42 -6.20 6.39 -10.44
N ALA A 43 -7.07 7.37 -10.28
CA ALA A 43 -8.45 7.38 -10.77
C ALA A 43 -8.82 8.76 -11.34
N ALA A 44 -9.77 8.79 -12.27
CA ALA A 44 -10.48 10.01 -12.59
C ALA A 44 -11.40 10.37 -11.41
N VAL A 45 -11.43 11.65 -11.03
CA VAL A 45 -12.18 12.15 -9.88
C VAL A 45 -13.27 13.09 -10.36
N GLU A 46 -14.50 12.87 -9.91
CA GLU A 46 -15.60 13.82 -10.12
C GLU A 46 -16.11 14.32 -8.77
N THR A 47 -16.10 15.65 -8.57
CA THR A 47 -16.59 16.27 -7.33
C THR A 47 -16.79 17.78 -7.49
N GLU A 48 -17.56 18.38 -6.57
CA GLU A 48 -17.59 19.83 -6.33
C GLU A 48 -16.59 20.16 -5.21
N LEU A 49 -15.76 21.20 -5.36
CA LEU A 49 -14.77 21.58 -4.35
C LEU A 49 -15.42 22.25 -3.12
N LYS A 50 -16.14 21.46 -2.33
CA LYS A 50 -16.89 21.88 -1.15
C LYS A 50 -16.88 20.78 -0.10
N ILE A 51 -16.71 21.16 1.17
CA ILE A 51 -16.73 20.20 2.30
C ILE A 51 -18.06 19.44 2.31
N GLY A 52 -17.99 18.13 2.46
CA GLY A 52 -19.13 17.20 2.41
C GLY A 52 -19.64 16.90 1.00
N ALA A 53 -19.01 17.43 -0.05
CA ALA A 53 -19.38 17.07 -1.42
C ALA A 53 -19.03 15.61 -1.69
N PRO A 54 -19.93 14.83 -2.33
CA PRO A 54 -19.62 13.48 -2.74
C PRO A 54 -18.51 13.47 -3.80
N MET A 55 -17.72 12.41 -3.80
CA MET A 55 -16.68 12.15 -4.77
C MET A 55 -16.94 10.81 -5.45
N THR A 56 -16.84 10.81 -6.78
CA THR A 56 -16.84 9.60 -7.60
C THR A 56 -15.44 9.34 -8.11
N PHE A 57 -15.00 8.08 -8.06
CA PHE A 57 -13.70 7.65 -8.55
C PHE A 57 -13.90 6.63 -9.68
N THR A 58 -13.36 6.92 -10.86
CA THR A 58 -13.41 6.00 -12.00
C THR A 58 -12.00 5.55 -12.32
N PHE A 59 -11.74 4.26 -12.16
CA PHE A 59 -10.46 3.66 -12.50
C PHE A 59 -10.44 3.26 -13.98
N PRO A 60 -9.26 3.27 -14.64
CA PRO A 60 -9.12 2.72 -15.99
C PRO A 60 -9.51 1.23 -16.02
N ASP A 61 -10.02 0.74 -17.16
CA ASP A 61 -10.54 -0.64 -17.38
C ASP A 61 -9.58 -1.78 -16.97
N ALA A 62 -8.30 -1.50 -16.77
CA ALA A 62 -7.29 -2.46 -16.33
C ALA A 62 -7.12 -2.57 -14.79
N ALA A 63 -7.82 -1.76 -14.00
CA ALA A 63 -7.75 -1.80 -12.54
C ALA A 63 -8.78 -2.79 -11.97
N PRO A 64 -8.37 -3.80 -11.18
CA PRO A 64 -9.27 -4.82 -10.64
C PRO A 64 -10.02 -4.32 -9.40
N ILE A 65 -10.76 -3.21 -9.52
CA ILE A 65 -11.56 -2.64 -8.42
C ILE A 65 -13.03 -2.73 -8.81
N ASP A 66 -13.67 -3.83 -8.45
CA ASP A 66 -15.13 -3.95 -8.49
C ASP A 66 -15.75 -3.17 -7.31
N GLY A 67 -16.67 -2.26 -7.63
CA GLY A 67 -17.57 -1.62 -6.67
C GLY A 67 -17.64 -0.09 -6.77
N ASP A 68 -18.86 0.44 -6.57
CA ASP A 68 -19.09 1.86 -6.30
C ASP A 68 -18.49 2.21 -4.94
N ARG A 69 -17.32 2.85 -4.97
CA ARG A 69 -16.59 3.21 -3.77
C ARG A 69 -16.42 4.73 -3.78
N GLY A 70 -17.50 5.44 -3.51
CA GLY A 70 -17.49 6.89 -3.40
C GLY A 70 -16.57 7.41 -2.29
N GLY A 71 -16.57 8.72 -2.16
CA GLY A 71 -15.88 9.44 -1.11
C GLY A 71 -16.60 10.73 -0.79
N GLU A 72 -15.99 11.52 0.08
CA GLU A 72 -16.47 12.86 0.39
C GLU A 72 -15.30 13.76 0.75
N ILE A 73 -15.41 15.04 0.43
CA ILE A 73 -14.40 16.00 0.87
C ILE A 73 -14.58 16.26 2.37
N LEU A 74 -13.50 16.09 3.12
CA LEU A 74 -13.49 16.21 4.58
C LEU A 74 -12.99 17.58 5.04
N GLU A 75 -12.01 18.15 4.33
CA GLU A 75 -11.43 19.45 4.66
C GLU A 75 -10.93 20.17 3.41
N ILE A 76 -11.17 21.50 3.37
CA ILE A 76 -10.63 22.40 2.35
C ILE A 76 -10.24 23.72 3.03
N ASP A 77 -8.94 24.04 3.04
CA ASP A 77 -8.39 25.35 3.43
C ASP A 77 -7.44 25.82 2.32
N PRO A 78 -7.92 26.52 1.28
CA PRO A 78 -7.09 26.86 0.13
C PRO A 78 -6.03 27.94 0.45
N PRO A 79 -4.79 27.82 -0.05
CA PRO A 79 -4.23 26.72 -0.84
C PRO A 79 -3.36 25.77 0.01
N LYS A 80 -3.74 25.52 1.26
CA LYS A 80 -2.93 24.84 2.28
C LYS A 80 -3.33 23.38 2.48
N VAL A 81 -4.61 23.08 2.67
CA VAL A 81 -5.07 21.75 3.06
C VAL A 81 -6.20 21.27 2.19
N TYR A 82 -6.04 20.08 1.62
CA TYR A 82 -7.10 19.34 0.95
C TYR A 82 -7.13 17.91 1.51
N ALA A 83 -8.27 17.51 2.08
CA ALA A 83 -8.44 16.15 2.59
C ALA A 83 -9.78 15.58 2.18
N PHE A 84 -9.78 14.30 1.82
CA PHE A 84 -10.99 13.61 1.40
C PHE A 84 -10.94 12.12 1.75
N ARG A 85 -12.14 11.55 1.91
CA ARG A 85 -12.32 10.10 2.03
C ARG A 85 -12.19 9.49 0.65
N TRP A 86 -11.36 8.46 0.55
CA TRP A 86 -11.26 7.62 -0.64
C TRP A 86 -11.55 6.18 -0.23
N HIS A 87 -12.78 5.73 -0.49
CA HIS A 87 -13.25 4.43 -0.02
C HIS A 87 -13.20 4.36 1.52
N LYS A 88 -12.40 3.45 2.08
CA LYS A 88 -12.18 3.31 3.52
C LYS A 88 -11.05 4.22 4.03
N ASP A 89 -10.26 4.77 3.14
CA ASP A 89 -9.06 5.53 3.47
C ASP A 89 -9.39 7.03 3.57
N VAL A 90 -8.46 7.75 4.20
CA VAL A 90 -8.46 9.22 4.18
C VAL A 90 -7.16 9.69 3.58
N LEU A 91 -7.26 10.46 2.49
CA LEU A 91 -6.14 11.14 1.89
C LEU A 91 -6.09 12.58 2.40
N ARG A 92 -4.89 13.04 2.73
CA ARG A 92 -4.64 14.42 3.16
C ARG A 92 -3.40 14.96 2.48
N PHE A 93 -3.56 16.15 1.91
CA PHE A 93 -2.52 16.93 1.24
C PHE A 93 -2.34 18.24 1.99
N GLU A 94 -1.12 18.52 2.43
CA GLU A 94 -0.76 19.77 3.12
C GLU A 94 0.39 20.45 2.38
N LEU A 95 0.16 21.67 1.92
CA LEU A 95 1.14 22.48 1.20
C LEU A 95 1.71 23.56 2.11
N VAL A 96 3.04 23.60 2.19
CA VAL A 96 3.80 24.61 2.94
C VAL A 96 4.72 25.35 1.98
N PRO A 97 4.69 26.69 1.93
CA PRO A 97 5.66 27.47 1.14
C PRO A 97 7.10 27.18 1.56
N ASP A 98 8.00 27.08 0.57
CA ASP A 98 9.45 26.87 0.80
C ASP A 98 10.25 27.62 -0.29
N GLY A 99 10.68 28.84 0.04
CA GLY A 99 11.29 29.77 -0.92
C GLY A 99 10.36 30.09 -2.09
N ASP A 100 10.85 29.92 -3.32
CA ASP A 100 10.08 30.07 -4.56
C ASP A 100 9.22 28.83 -4.89
N GLY A 101 9.33 27.77 -4.09
CA GLY A 101 8.64 26.50 -4.25
C GLY A 101 7.71 26.16 -3.09
N CYS A 102 7.43 24.88 -2.91
CA CYS A 102 6.68 24.38 -1.76
C CYS A 102 7.02 22.93 -1.40
N ILE A 103 6.67 22.56 -0.18
CA ILE A 103 6.66 21.18 0.31
C ILE A 103 5.22 20.68 0.33
N LEU A 104 4.98 19.52 -0.25
CA LEU A 104 3.77 18.72 -0.07
C LEU A 104 4.04 17.64 0.97
N TYR A 105 3.29 17.69 2.06
CA TYR A 105 3.10 16.57 2.97
C TYR A 105 1.84 15.82 2.55
N PHE A 106 2.03 14.61 2.04
CA PHE A 106 0.92 13.73 1.68
C PHE A 106 0.81 12.62 2.72
N SER A 107 -0.41 12.30 3.12
CA SER A 107 -0.67 11.13 3.96
C SER A 107 -1.91 10.37 3.53
N GLN A 108 -1.82 9.05 3.66
CA GLN A 108 -2.95 8.12 3.52
C GLN A 108 -3.15 7.42 4.86
N THR A 109 -4.30 7.64 5.49
CA THR A 109 -4.76 6.81 6.60
C THR A 109 -5.46 5.58 6.02
N LEU A 110 -4.87 4.41 6.22
CA LEU A 110 -5.38 3.13 5.71
C LEU A 110 -6.55 2.65 6.58
N GLY A 111 -7.69 2.43 5.95
CA GLY A 111 -8.84 1.79 6.57
C GLY A 111 -8.73 0.26 6.57
N GLY A 112 -9.59 -0.42 7.34
CA GLY A 112 -9.63 -1.89 7.39
C GLY A 112 -8.73 -2.55 8.42
N GLY A 113 -8.15 -1.79 9.35
CA GLY A 113 -7.31 -2.31 10.42
C GLY A 113 -6.12 -3.10 9.88
N GLU A 114 -5.93 -4.32 10.38
CA GLU A 114 -4.81 -5.19 10.01
C GLU A 114 -4.75 -5.49 8.50
N LEU A 115 -5.92 -5.65 7.87
CA LEU A 115 -6.03 -5.90 6.44
C LEU A 115 -5.52 -4.70 5.62
N GLY A 116 -5.84 -3.48 6.06
CA GLY A 116 -5.30 -2.26 5.47
C GLY A 116 -3.79 -2.13 5.70
N ARG A 117 -3.32 -2.44 6.92
CA ARG A 117 -1.89 -2.41 7.28
C ARG A 117 -1.05 -3.32 6.39
N LEU A 118 -1.50 -4.56 6.15
CA LEU A 118 -0.79 -5.50 5.29
C LEU A 118 -0.68 -5.01 3.83
N ALA A 119 -1.65 -4.20 3.37
CA ALA A 119 -1.61 -3.56 2.05
C ALA A 119 -0.75 -2.28 2.01
N ALA A 120 -0.10 -1.89 3.11
CA ALA A 120 0.71 -0.67 3.18
C ALA A 120 1.84 -0.66 2.16
N GLY A 121 2.49 -1.81 1.92
CA GLY A 121 3.60 -1.94 0.97
C GLY A 121 3.21 -1.58 -0.46
N ARG A 122 2.13 -2.17 -0.97
CA ARG A 122 1.62 -1.85 -2.32
C ARG A 122 1.08 -0.43 -2.44
N ASN A 123 0.44 0.10 -1.38
CA ASN A 123 -0.05 1.48 -1.37
C ASN A 123 1.12 2.47 -1.41
N ALA A 124 2.19 2.21 -0.64
CA ALA A 124 3.35 3.08 -0.63
C ALA A 124 4.06 3.11 -1.99
N ALA A 125 4.26 1.95 -2.60
CA ALA A 125 4.81 1.84 -3.95
C ALA A 125 3.95 2.57 -4.99
N GLY A 126 2.62 2.40 -4.93
CA GLY A 126 1.69 3.09 -5.84
C GLY A 126 1.69 4.61 -5.67
N TRP A 127 1.73 5.11 -4.43
CA TRP A 127 1.79 6.54 -4.16
C TRP A 127 3.11 7.17 -4.54
N ASP A 128 4.23 6.49 -4.33
CA ASP A 128 5.52 6.95 -4.82
C ASP A 128 5.49 7.20 -6.33
N HIS A 129 4.93 6.25 -7.07
CA HIS A 129 4.74 6.38 -8.51
C HIS A 129 3.81 7.55 -8.87
N CYS A 130 2.64 7.66 -8.23
CA CYS A 130 1.68 8.73 -8.49
C CYS A 130 2.26 10.13 -8.15
N LEU A 131 3.00 10.26 -7.04
CA LEU A 131 3.64 11.51 -6.64
C LEU A 131 4.83 11.86 -7.54
N ALA A 132 5.54 10.87 -8.08
CA ALA A 132 6.55 11.09 -9.12
C ALA A 132 5.91 11.56 -10.43
N ALA A 133 4.74 11.02 -10.81
CA ALA A 133 3.96 11.49 -11.94
C ALA A 133 3.49 12.94 -11.75
N LEU A 134 3.02 13.31 -10.55
CA LEU A 134 2.70 14.69 -10.19
C LEU A 134 3.91 15.62 -10.40
N ALA A 135 5.08 15.23 -9.89
CA ALA A 135 6.31 16.00 -10.08
C ALA A 135 6.65 16.19 -11.57
N ALA A 136 6.59 15.12 -12.37
CA ALA A 136 6.85 15.19 -13.81
C ALA A 136 5.89 16.15 -14.52
N ARG A 137 4.58 16.05 -14.23
CA ARG A 137 3.57 16.92 -14.84
C ARG A 137 3.74 18.39 -14.45
N LEU A 138 4.09 18.67 -13.19
CA LEU A 138 4.40 20.02 -12.75
C LEU A 138 5.61 20.61 -13.51
N ASP A 139 6.58 19.78 -13.85
CA ASP A 139 7.75 20.15 -14.65
C ASP A 139 7.49 20.17 -16.17
N GLY A 140 6.25 19.86 -16.62
CA GLY A 140 5.90 19.78 -18.04
C GLY A 140 6.49 18.56 -18.76
N ARG A 141 6.84 17.50 -18.01
CA ARG A 141 7.36 16.24 -18.52
C ARG A 141 6.28 15.15 -18.49
N GLU A 142 6.45 14.14 -19.32
CA GLU A 142 5.63 12.94 -19.26
C GLU A 142 6.06 12.07 -18.06
N PRO A 143 5.12 11.51 -17.29
CA PRO A 143 5.43 10.49 -16.29
C PRO A 143 6.03 9.24 -16.91
N GLU A 144 7.01 8.65 -16.22
CA GLU A 144 7.52 7.33 -16.57
C GLU A 144 6.48 6.26 -16.26
N PRO A 145 6.39 5.16 -17.03
CA PRO A 145 5.48 4.05 -16.74
C PRO A 145 5.90 3.26 -15.48
N PHE A 146 4.94 2.64 -14.80
CA PHE A 146 5.21 1.85 -13.58
C PHE A 146 5.72 0.41 -13.87
N THR A 147 6.89 0.29 -14.48
CA THR A 147 7.41 -1.02 -14.95
C THR A 147 7.98 -1.91 -13.83
N HIS A 148 8.44 -1.33 -12.72
CA HIS A 148 9.14 -2.03 -11.63
C HIS A 148 8.31 -2.09 -10.34
N TRP A 149 7.01 -2.26 -10.46
CA TRP A 149 6.09 -2.20 -9.32
C TRP A 149 6.32 -3.30 -8.28
N LEU A 150 6.71 -4.51 -8.70
CA LEU A 150 7.02 -5.62 -7.78
C LEU A 150 8.19 -5.26 -6.86
N SER A 151 9.30 -4.79 -7.42
CA SER A 151 10.47 -4.41 -6.62
C SER A 151 10.20 -3.20 -5.74
N ALA A 152 9.36 -2.27 -6.19
CA ALA A 152 8.93 -1.13 -5.37
C ALA A 152 8.06 -1.58 -4.18
N MET A 153 7.15 -2.53 -4.39
CA MET A 153 6.36 -3.11 -3.30
C MET A 153 7.22 -3.91 -2.32
N GLU A 154 8.13 -4.75 -2.84
CA GLU A 154 9.08 -5.51 -2.02
C GLU A 154 9.93 -4.60 -1.14
N HIS A 155 10.43 -3.49 -1.70
CA HIS A 155 11.16 -2.48 -0.94
C HIS A 155 10.35 -1.99 0.27
N TYR A 156 9.07 -1.67 0.08
CA TYR A 156 8.23 -1.22 1.19
C TYR A 156 7.81 -2.32 2.14
N VAL A 157 7.68 -3.58 1.69
CA VAL A 157 7.50 -4.73 2.59
C VAL A 157 8.69 -4.84 3.54
N ASP A 158 9.91 -4.68 3.03
CA ASP A 158 11.14 -4.71 3.82
C ASP A 158 11.24 -3.50 4.75
N VAL A 159 11.04 -2.28 4.24
CA VAL A 159 11.13 -1.03 5.03
C VAL A 159 10.11 -0.99 6.18
N PHE A 160 8.92 -1.56 5.98
CA PHE A 160 7.84 -1.57 6.96
C PHE A 160 7.79 -2.82 7.83
N GLY A 161 8.65 -3.81 7.59
CA GLY A 161 8.62 -5.09 8.30
C GLY A 161 7.32 -5.86 8.09
N LEU A 162 6.65 -5.72 6.95
CA LEU A 162 5.33 -6.34 6.73
C LEU A 162 5.37 -7.86 6.62
N ALA A 163 6.53 -8.42 6.29
CA ALA A 163 6.78 -9.86 6.27
C ALA A 163 7.31 -10.40 7.62
N GLU A 164 7.49 -9.55 8.64
CA GLU A 164 7.94 -10.01 9.96
C GLU A 164 6.87 -10.84 10.65
N GLY A 165 7.30 -11.96 11.24
CA GLY A 165 6.42 -12.86 11.96
C GLY A 165 6.19 -12.44 13.40
N THR A 166 5.10 -12.93 13.97
CA THR A 166 4.84 -12.88 15.41
C THR A 166 5.11 -14.25 16.03
N ARG A 167 5.49 -14.25 17.31
CA ARG A 167 5.81 -15.46 18.07
C ARG A 167 4.88 -15.59 19.27
N THR A 168 4.32 -16.78 19.47
CA THR A 168 3.56 -17.15 20.67
C THR A 168 4.04 -18.50 21.18
N ASP A 169 4.54 -18.56 22.41
CA ASP A 169 4.93 -19.83 23.03
C ASP A 169 3.69 -20.58 23.54
N THR A 170 3.57 -21.86 23.17
CA THR A 170 2.43 -22.73 23.49
C THR A 170 2.91 -24.03 24.18
N ALA A 171 1.97 -24.85 24.66
CA ALA A 171 2.30 -26.17 25.21
C ALA A 171 2.80 -27.17 24.15
N GLU A 172 2.48 -26.96 22.88
CA GLU A 172 2.81 -27.84 21.75
C GLU A 172 4.10 -27.43 21.03
N GLY A 173 4.67 -26.29 21.40
CA GLY A 173 5.84 -25.68 20.75
C GLY A 173 5.71 -24.16 20.67
N THR A 174 6.59 -23.53 19.92
CA THR A 174 6.49 -22.11 19.59
C THR A 174 5.74 -21.93 18.27
N GLU A 175 4.65 -21.18 18.30
CA GLU A 175 3.88 -20.78 17.12
C GLU A 175 4.47 -19.50 16.51
N LEU A 176 4.83 -19.58 15.23
CA LEU A 176 5.27 -18.45 14.42
C LEU A 176 4.19 -18.12 13.40
N ARG A 177 3.71 -16.88 13.36
CA ARG A 177 2.62 -16.46 12.47
C ARG A 177 3.05 -15.32 11.56
N PHE A 178 2.78 -15.49 10.26
CA PHE A 178 3.11 -14.55 9.19
C PHE A 178 1.88 -14.24 8.34
N ALA A 179 1.89 -13.06 7.72
CA ALA A 179 0.89 -12.68 6.73
C ALA A 179 1.59 -11.96 5.56
N LEU A 180 1.10 -12.19 4.35
CA LEU A 180 1.65 -11.64 3.13
C LEU A 180 0.52 -11.15 2.21
N ASP A 181 0.61 -9.91 1.76
CA ASP A 181 -0.24 -9.35 0.73
C ASP A 181 0.16 -9.89 -0.65
N LEU A 182 -0.77 -10.52 -1.35
CA LEU A 182 -0.59 -11.04 -2.71
C LEU A 182 -1.33 -10.17 -3.74
N VAL A 183 -1.65 -8.94 -3.37
CA VAL A 183 -2.31 -7.96 -4.24
C VAL A 183 -3.66 -8.52 -4.71
N TRP A 184 -3.90 -8.66 -6.01
CA TRP A 184 -5.17 -9.15 -6.56
C TRP A 184 -5.01 -10.51 -7.25
N LYS A 185 -3.99 -11.28 -6.87
CA LYS A 185 -3.75 -12.60 -7.46
C LYS A 185 -4.88 -13.57 -7.13
N PRO A 186 -5.46 -14.30 -8.11
CA PRO A 186 -6.47 -15.30 -7.80
C PRO A 186 -5.95 -16.36 -6.82
N VAL A 187 -6.78 -16.74 -5.85
CA VAL A 187 -6.41 -17.71 -4.80
C VAL A 187 -5.97 -19.05 -5.40
N ASP A 188 -6.63 -19.50 -6.47
CA ASP A 188 -6.30 -20.74 -7.17
C ASP A 188 -4.97 -20.66 -7.94
N GLU A 189 -4.58 -19.48 -8.43
CA GLU A 189 -3.27 -19.27 -9.04
C GLU A 189 -2.16 -19.22 -8.00
N ALA A 190 -2.34 -18.43 -6.93
CA ALA A 190 -1.39 -18.36 -5.83
C ALA A 190 -1.19 -19.72 -5.15
N GLY A 191 -2.27 -20.49 -5.00
CA GLY A 191 -2.25 -21.82 -4.38
C GLY A 191 -1.34 -22.84 -5.06
N LYS A 192 -1.04 -22.67 -6.35
CA LYS A 192 -0.13 -23.56 -7.10
C LYS A 192 1.31 -23.52 -6.58
N PHE A 193 1.71 -22.44 -5.93
CA PHE A 193 3.08 -22.22 -5.45
C PHE A 193 3.25 -22.61 -3.97
N VAL A 194 2.16 -22.78 -3.22
CA VAL A 194 2.22 -23.03 -1.77
C VAL A 194 2.92 -24.37 -1.43
N PRO A 195 2.73 -25.48 -2.16
CA PRO A 195 3.47 -26.72 -1.89
C PRO A 195 4.99 -26.52 -1.87
N GLY A 196 5.54 -25.77 -2.84
CA GLY A 196 6.97 -25.47 -2.90
C GLY A 196 7.44 -24.57 -1.76
N LEU A 197 6.58 -23.74 -1.18
CA LEU A 197 6.89 -22.93 -0.01
C LEU A 197 7.03 -23.79 1.25
N VAL A 198 6.07 -24.69 1.50
CA VAL A 198 6.01 -25.45 2.77
C VAL A 198 6.92 -26.67 2.81
N GLU A 199 7.24 -27.28 1.66
CA GLU A 199 8.16 -28.42 1.57
C GLU A 199 9.61 -28.07 1.93
N THR A 200 9.97 -26.78 1.89
CA THR A 200 11.32 -26.31 2.23
C THR A 200 11.55 -26.13 3.73
N VAL A 201 10.55 -26.46 4.56
CA VAL A 201 10.50 -26.09 5.96
C VAL A 201 10.39 -27.33 6.85
N GLU A 202 11.53 -27.73 7.42
CA GLU A 202 11.62 -28.68 8.53
C GLU A 202 12.56 -28.09 9.60
N PRO A 203 12.31 -28.28 10.92
CA PRO A 203 11.30 -29.12 11.55
C PRO A 203 10.04 -28.36 11.95
N GLY A 204 8.88 -29.02 11.92
CA GLY A 204 7.63 -28.47 12.48
C GLY A 204 6.41 -28.81 11.65
N LYS A 205 5.28 -28.19 12.02
CA LYS A 205 4.02 -28.25 11.26
C LYS A 205 3.69 -26.87 10.71
N VAL A 206 3.52 -26.77 9.40
CA VAL A 206 3.09 -25.54 8.73
C VAL A 206 1.62 -25.67 8.32
N ASP A 207 0.78 -24.81 8.89
CA ASP A 207 -0.59 -24.58 8.44
C ASP A 207 -0.65 -23.26 7.66
N TRP A 208 -1.50 -23.19 6.64
CA TRP A 208 -1.62 -22.00 5.80
C TRP A 208 -3.05 -21.81 5.31
N GLU A 209 -3.39 -20.56 5.01
CA GLU A 209 -4.67 -20.16 4.45
C GLU A 209 -4.44 -19.10 3.37
N LEU A 210 -5.08 -19.29 2.22
CA LEU A 210 -5.22 -18.28 1.18
C LEU A 210 -6.66 -17.82 1.13
N PHE A 211 -6.87 -16.51 1.15
CA PHE A 211 -8.20 -15.93 1.02
C PHE A 211 -8.15 -14.64 0.22
N ALA A 212 -9.25 -14.35 -0.48
CA ALA A 212 -9.47 -13.11 -1.20
C ALA A 212 -10.50 -12.24 -0.46
N ASP A 213 -10.15 -10.97 -0.26
CA ASP A 213 -11.05 -9.95 0.24
C ASP A 213 -11.42 -8.99 -0.91
N PRO A 214 -12.71 -8.70 -1.15
CA PRO A 214 -13.11 -7.81 -2.24
C PRO A 214 -12.55 -6.40 -2.15
N ASP A 215 -12.29 -5.90 -0.95
CA ASP A 215 -11.83 -4.53 -0.73
C ASP A 215 -10.30 -4.43 -0.71
N PHE A 216 -9.63 -5.50 -0.29
CA PHE A 216 -8.21 -5.44 0.01
C PHE A 216 -7.32 -6.42 -0.75
N GLY A 217 -7.89 -7.38 -1.48
CA GLY A 217 -7.16 -8.34 -2.29
C GLY A 217 -6.87 -9.66 -1.59
N THR A 218 -5.96 -10.42 -2.18
CA THR A 218 -5.60 -11.79 -1.79
C THR A 218 -4.47 -11.80 -0.80
N ARG A 219 -4.53 -12.70 0.18
CA ARG A 219 -3.50 -12.89 1.20
C ARG A 219 -3.16 -14.33 1.42
N LEU A 220 -1.91 -14.53 1.82
CA LEU A 220 -1.44 -15.72 2.50
C LEU A 220 -1.31 -15.42 3.98
N VAL A 221 -1.88 -16.28 4.82
CA VAL A 221 -1.60 -16.36 6.25
C VAL A 221 -0.97 -17.70 6.52
N LEU A 222 0.13 -17.70 7.27
CA LEU A 222 0.90 -18.90 7.57
C LEU A 222 1.18 -18.99 9.06
N THR A 223 1.02 -20.20 9.60
CA THR A 223 1.36 -20.54 10.98
C THR A 223 2.32 -21.73 10.97
N HIS A 224 3.52 -21.54 11.51
CA HIS A 224 4.53 -22.59 11.67
C HIS A 224 4.73 -22.90 13.16
N VAL A 225 4.41 -24.11 13.58
CA VAL A 225 4.66 -24.59 14.96
C VAL A 225 5.96 -25.38 14.98
N VAL A 226 6.92 -24.91 15.78
CA VAL A 226 8.28 -25.46 15.87
C VAL A 226 8.70 -25.72 17.32
N PRO A 227 9.67 -26.62 17.57
CA PRO A 227 10.32 -26.68 18.87
C PRO A 227 10.98 -25.34 19.21
N ALA A 228 11.00 -24.98 20.49
CA ALA A 228 11.46 -23.66 20.94
C ALA A 228 12.91 -23.36 20.54
N GLU A 229 13.77 -24.39 20.45
CA GLU A 229 15.16 -24.23 19.99
C GLU A 229 15.31 -23.80 18.51
N HIS A 230 14.27 -24.01 17.69
CA HIS A 230 14.26 -23.63 16.27
C HIS A 230 13.53 -22.31 15.99
N ALA A 231 12.79 -21.79 16.98
CA ALA A 231 11.91 -20.63 16.81
C ALA A 231 12.63 -19.40 16.24
N ASP A 232 13.77 -19.02 16.79
CA ASP A 232 14.48 -17.80 16.37
C ASP A 232 15.06 -17.93 14.95
N ALA A 233 15.56 -19.12 14.60
CA ALA A 233 16.10 -19.38 13.27
C ALA A 233 14.98 -19.35 12.21
N GLU A 234 13.85 -19.99 12.50
CA GLU A 234 12.71 -20.04 11.59
C GLU A 234 12.02 -18.68 11.46
N LEU A 235 11.88 -17.93 12.57
CA LEU A 235 11.34 -16.57 12.55
C LEU A 235 12.16 -15.64 11.66
N ALA A 236 13.49 -15.77 11.67
CA ALA A 236 14.39 -15.00 10.82
C ALA A 236 14.42 -15.47 9.35
N ALA A 237 14.15 -16.75 9.07
CA ALA A 237 14.22 -17.32 7.73
C ALA A 237 12.95 -17.07 6.89
N TRP A 238 11.78 -17.05 7.53
CA TRP A 238 10.48 -16.93 6.85
C TRP A 238 10.31 -15.68 5.97
N PRO A 239 10.74 -14.47 6.36
CA PRO A 239 10.61 -13.29 5.50
C PRO A 239 11.24 -13.48 4.11
N ALA A 240 12.41 -14.12 4.04
CA ALA A 240 13.07 -14.41 2.77
C ALA A 240 12.28 -15.43 1.92
N ARG A 241 11.77 -16.50 2.55
CA ARG A 241 10.94 -17.52 1.87
C ARG A 241 9.65 -16.92 1.32
N LEU A 242 9.00 -16.03 2.10
CA LEU A 242 7.77 -15.34 1.68
C LEU A 242 8.02 -14.39 0.50
N LYS A 243 9.19 -13.74 0.45
CA LYS A 243 9.61 -12.90 -0.68
C LYS A 243 9.81 -13.72 -1.96
N GLU A 244 10.49 -14.86 -1.86
CA GLU A 244 10.65 -15.79 -2.99
C GLU A 244 9.31 -16.31 -3.49
N PHE A 245 8.40 -16.68 -2.58
CA PHE A 245 7.04 -17.07 -2.91
C PHE A 245 6.25 -15.95 -3.59
N PHE A 246 6.31 -14.73 -3.07
CA PHE A 246 5.65 -13.56 -3.66
C PHE A 246 6.11 -13.35 -5.11
N ALA A 247 7.42 -13.40 -5.34
CA ALA A 247 8.00 -13.26 -6.67
C ALA A 247 7.49 -14.38 -7.61
N ALA A 248 7.56 -15.64 -7.17
CA ALA A 248 7.10 -16.80 -7.94
C ALA A 248 5.63 -16.68 -8.39
N VAL A 249 4.74 -16.28 -7.47
CA VAL A 249 3.31 -16.05 -7.76
C VAL A 249 3.08 -14.97 -8.83
N HIS A 250 3.97 -13.97 -8.89
CA HIS A 250 3.82 -12.83 -9.82
C HIS A 250 4.55 -13.01 -11.15
N THR A 251 5.65 -13.74 -11.18
CA THR A 251 6.44 -14.03 -12.39
C THR A 251 6.04 -15.33 -13.07
N GLY A 252 5.37 -16.23 -12.34
CA GLY A 252 5.03 -17.57 -12.82
C GLY A 252 6.23 -18.52 -12.89
N GLN A 253 7.34 -18.19 -12.20
CA GLN A 253 8.59 -18.94 -12.19
C GLN A 253 8.83 -19.64 -10.86
#